data_AF-A0A3M1DS89-F1
#
_entry.id   AF-A0A3M1DS89-F1
#
_cell.length_a   1.000
_cell.length_b   1.000
_cell.length_c   1.000
_cell.angle_alpha   90.00
_cell.angle_beta   90.00
_cell.angle_gamma   90.00
#
_symmetry.space_group_name_H-M   'P 1'
#
loop_
_entity.id
_entity.type
_entity.pdbx_description
1 polymer ?
#
loop_
_entity_poly.entity_id
_entity_poly.type
_entity_poly.pdbx_seq_one_letter_code
_entity_poly.pdbx_strand_id
1 'polypeptide(L)'
;MSRPEIIEELGDRITRLLPGAERLREDLRRNIEALLQSALARMDLVTREEFEVQKAVLARTREKLEALEQRIEALEQAAPPPPEQSPPGD
;
A
#
# COMPACT_ATOMS: atom_id res chain seq x y z
N MET A 1 -3.47 -4.58 -16.83
CA MET A 1 -4.69 -3.78 -17.02
C MET A 1 -4.31 -2.32 -17.04
N SER A 2 -4.56 -1.69 -18.17
CA SER A 2 -4.30 -0.28 -18.42
C SER A 2 -5.27 0.57 -17.60
N ARG A 3 -4.82 1.68 -17.03
CA ARG A 3 -5.69 2.68 -16.35
C ARG A 3 -6.95 3.07 -17.17
N PRO A 4 -6.92 3.17 -18.51
CA PRO A 4 -8.14 3.38 -19.32
C PRO A 4 -9.17 2.22 -19.25
N GLU A 5 -8.74 0.96 -19.20
CA GLU A 5 -9.64 -0.21 -19.17
C GLU A 5 -10.51 -0.23 -17.90
N ILE A 6 -9.95 0.20 -16.77
CA ILE A 6 -10.66 0.23 -15.48
C ILE A 6 -11.73 1.34 -15.47
N ILE A 7 -11.44 2.49 -16.08
CA ILE A 7 -12.36 3.62 -16.17
C ILE A 7 -13.54 3.25 -17.09
N GLU A 8 -13.24 2.57 -18.20
CA GLU A 8 -14.25 2.08 -19.15
C GLU A 8 -15.16 1.02 -18.50
N GLU A 9 -14.60 0.03 -17.80
CA GLU A 9 -15.40 -0.99 -17.11
C GLU A 9 -16.27 -0.39 -16.00
N LEU A 10 -15.76 0.60 -15.26
CA LEU A 10 -16.51 1.28 -14.22
C LEU A 10 -17.65 2.13 -14.80
N GLY A 11 -17.39 2.84 -15.89
CA GLY A 11 -18.40 3.58 -16.64
C GLY A 11 -19.53 2.66 -17.11
N ASP A 12 -19.17 1.53 -17.71
CA ASP A 12 -20.13 0.51 -18.17
C ASP A 12 -20.99 -0.05 -17.04
N ARG A 13 -20.39 -0.35 -15.87
CA ARG A 13 -21.13 -0.83 -14.70
C ARG A 13 -22.13 0.21 -14.19
N ILE A 14 -21.73 1.48 -14.11
CA ILE A 14 -22.61 2.57 -13.67
C ILE A 14 -23.76 2.75 -14.66
N THR A 15 -23.47 2.75 -15.96
CA THR A 15 -24.47 2.89 -17.01
C THR A 15 -25.48 1.73 -17.03
N ARG A 16 -25.06 0.49 -16.73
CA ARG A 16 -25.98 -0.68 -16.63
C ARG A 16 -26.95 -0.60 -15.45
N LEU A 17 -26.62 0.16 -14.41
CA LEU A 17 -27.48 0.37 -13.23
C LEU A 17 -28.54 1.47 -13.43
N LEU A 18 -28.48 2.23 -14.54
CA LEU A 18 -29.40 3.30 -14.89
C LEU A 18 -30.48 2.81 -15.88
N PRO A 19 -31.72 2.53 -15.46
CA PRO A 19 -32.78 2.05 -16.34
C PRO A 19 -33.30 3.16 -17.28
N GLY A 20 -33.45 2.87 -18.59
CA GLY A 20 -34.11 3.74 -19.58
C GLY A 20 -33.19 4.71 -20.33
N ALA A 21 -31.88 4.64 -20.11
CA ALA A 21 -30.88 5.52 -20.72
C ALA A 21 -30.35 5.02 -22.08
N GLU A 22 -31.01 4.05 -22.72
CA GLU A 22 -30.56 3.35 -23.93
C GLU A 22 -30.14 4.28 -25.07
N ARG A 23 -30.84 5.41 -25.23
CA ARG A 23 -30.60 6.41 -26.28
C ARG A 23 -29.63 7.53 -25.88
N LEU A 24 -29.36 7.68 -24.58
CA LEU A 24 -28.45 8.71 -24.02
C LEU A 24 -27.16 8.08 -23.46
N ARG A 25 -26.95 6.80 -23.76
CA ARG A 25 -25.98 5.93 -23.11
C ARG A 25 -24.54 6.40 -23.32
N GLU A 26 -24.23 6.82 -24.54
CA GLU A 26 -22.87 7.24 -24.93
C GLU A 26 -22.50 8.61 -24.35
N ASP A 27 -23.44 9.57 -24.34
CA ASP A 27 -23.22 10.89 -23.73
C ASP A 27 -23.09 10.78 -22.20
N LEU A 28 -23.92 9.94 -21.57
CA LEU A 28 -23.79 9.65 -20.14
C LEU A 28 -22.46 8.96 -19.83
N ARG A 29 -22.04 7.98 -20.64
CA ARG A 29 -20.74 7.31 -20.50
C ARG A 29 -19.60 8.31 -20.55
N ARG A 30 -19.57 9.18 -21.56
CA ARG A 30 -18.54 10.24 -21.71
C ARG A 30 -18.51 11.21 -20.52
N ASN A 31 -19.68 11.61 -20.01
CA ASN A 31 -19.76 12.48 -18.85
C ASN A 31 -19.29 11.77 -17.57
N ILE A 32 -19.62 10.49 -17.39
CA ILE A 32 -19.16 9.68 -16.27
C ILE A 32 -17.64 9.48 -16.34
N GLU A 33 -17.08 9.14 -17.50
CA GLU A 33 -15.62 9.05 -17.71
C GLU A 33 -14.91 10.35 -17.34
N ALA A 34 -15.41 11.49 -17.81
CA ALA A 34 -14.83 12.80 -17.49
C ALA A 34 -14.88 13.12 -15.99
N LEU A 35 -16.00 12.81 -15.33
CA LEU A 35 -16.15 12.97 -13.88
C LEU A 35 -15.19 12.06 -13.10
N LEU A 36 -15.03 10.80 -13.52
CA LEU A 36 -14.11 9.85 -12.90
C LEU A 36 -12.65 10.26 -13.10
N GLN A 37 -12.29 10.72 -14.30
CA GLN A 37 -10.95 11.25 -14.57
C GLN A 37 -10.67 12.49 -13.72
N SER A 38 -11.62 13.42 -13.60
CA SER A 38 -11.49 14.60 -12.74
C SER A 38 -11.38 14.23 -11.26
N ALA A 39 -12.16 13.25 -10.79
CA ALA A 39 -12.10 12.77 -9.41
C ALA A 39 -10.76 12.10 -9.09
N LEU A 40 -10.29 11.21 -9.97
CA LEU A 40 -8.99 10.52 -9.82
C LEU A 40 -7.81 11.50 -9.92
N ALA A 41 -7.91 12.56 -10.71
CA ALA A 41 -6.88 13.60 -10.80
C ALA A 41 -6.80 14.47 -9.54
N ARG A 42 -7.88 14.57 -8.75
CA ARG A 42 -7.90 15.27 -7.46
C ARG A 42 -7.48 14.40 -6.28
N MET A 43 -7.27 13.11 -6.49
CA MET A 43 -6.71 12.21 -5.48
C MET A 43 -5.18 12.28 -5.54
N ASP A 44 -4.51 12.25 -4.39
CA ASP A 44 -3.05 12.12 -4.28
C ASP A 44 -2.60 10.70 -4.68
N LEU A 45 -2.79 10.36 -5.96
CA LEU A 45 -2.43 9.06 -6.51
C LEU A 45 -0.94 9.06 -6.84
N VAL A 46 -0.21 8.12 -6.26
CA VAL A 46 1.16 7.80 -6.69
C VAL A 46 1.13 6.93 -7.95
N THR A 47 2.15 7.08 -8.79
CA THR A 47 2.33 6.21 -9.95
C THR A 47 2.62 4.78 -9.51
N ARG A 48 2.38 3.83 -10.40
CA ARG A 48 2.70 2.42 -10.15
C ARG A 48 4.20 2.22 -9.88
N GLU A 49 5.05 2.95 -10.60
CA GLU A 49 6.50 2.88 -10.41
C GLU A 49 6.91 3.36 -9.02
N GLU A 50 6.40 4.51 -8.56
CA GLU A 50 6.64 5.01 -7.20
C GLU A 50 6.15 4.03 -6.14
N PHE A 51 4.99 3.39 -6.34
CA PHE A 51 4.49 2.37 -5.43
C PHE A 51 5.42 1.16 -5.34
N GLU A 52 5.91 0.64 -6.47
CA GLU A 52 6.85 -0.49 -6.47
C GLU A 52 8.19 -0.13 -5.83
N VAL A 53 8.67 1.11 -6.03
CA VAL A 53 9.87 1.61 -5.33
C VAL A 53 9.67 1.59 -3.82
N GLN A 54 8.55 2.12 -3.32
CA GLN A 54 8.28 2.14 -1.88
C GLN A 54 8.15 0.73 -1.29
N LYS A 55 7.53 -0.18 -2.04
CA LYS A 55 7.44 -1.60 -1.66
C LYS A 55 8.83 -2.25 -1.55
N ALA A 56 9.75 -1.95 -2.48
CA ALA A 56 11.12 -2.45 -2.42
C ALA A 56 11.90 -1.86 -1.23
N VAL A 57 11.74 -0.56 -0.94
CA VAL A 57 12.33 0.07 0.25
C VAL A 57 11.83 -0.58 1.53
N LEU A 58 10.52 -0.84 1.62
CA LEU A 58 9.93 -1.53 2.76
C LEU A 58 10.48 -2.96 2.93
N ALA A 59 10.60 -3.72 1.84
CA ALA A 59 11.17 -5.08 1.87
C ALA A 59 12.60 -5.07 2.42
N ARG A 60 13.46 -4.19 1.89
CA ARG A 60 14.84 -4.01 2.37
C ARG A 60 14.91 -3.59 3.83
N THR A 61 13.93 -2.81 4.29
CA THR A 61 13.89 -2.35 5.69
C THR A 61 13.55 -3.50 6.62
N ARG A 62 12.64 -4.41 6.22
CA ARG A 62 12.32 -5.63 6.98
C ARG A 62 13.54 -6.55 7.08
N GLU A 63 14.24 -6.79 5.97
CA GLU A 63 15.46 -7.60 5.97
C GLU A 63 16.52 -7.04 6.93
N LYS A 64 16.71 -5.71 6.93
CA LYS A 64 17.64 -5.05 7.85
C LYS A 64 17.19 -5.14 9.30
N LEU A 65 15.88 -5.04 9.55
CA LEU A 65 15.30 -5.14 10.89
C LEU A 65 15.54 -6.55 11.46
N GLU A 66 15.23 -7.59 10.70
CA GLU A 66 15.45 -8.99 11.09
C GLU A 66 16.94 -9.25 11.40
N ALA A 67 17.86 -8.73 10.58
CA ALA A 67 19.30 -8.88 10.83
C ALA A 67 19.76 -8.15 12.12
N LEU A 68 19.16 -7.01 12.44
CA LEU A 68 19.45 -6.30 13.69
C LEU A 68 18.88 -7.03 14.90
N GLU A 69 17.67 -7.57 14.81
CA GLU A 69 17.04 -8.37 15.85
C GLU A 69 17.91 -9.59 16.20
N GLN A 70 18.38 -10.34 15.19
CA GLN A 70 19.29 -11.47 15.39
C GLN A 70 20.60 -11.06 16.07
N ARG A 71 21.14 -9.89 15.70
CA ARG A 71 22.38 -9.39 16.30
C ARG A 71 22.18 -9.00 17.76
N ILE A 72 21.03 -8.41 18.10
CA ILE A 72 20.68 -8.07 19.49
C ILE A 72 20.54 -9.35 20.31
N GLU A 73 19.79 -10.34 19.82
CA GLU A 73 19.61 -11.62 20.51
C GLU A 73 20.96 -12.31 20.79
N ALA A 74 21.86 -12.35 19.81
CA ALA A 74 23.19 -12.90 19.99
C ALA A 74 24.02 -12.16 21.05
N LEU A 75 23.87 -10.83 21.16
CA LEU A 75 24.55 -10.03 22.18
C LEU A 75 23.94 -10.23 23.57
N GLU A 76 22.62 -10.34 23.66
CA GLU A 76 21.91 -10.61 24.93
C GLU A 76 22.28 -12.00 25.47
N GLN A 77 22.42 -13.00 24.60
CA GLN A 77 22.87 -14.35 24.98
C GLN A 77 24.36 -14.40 25.38
N ALA A 78 25.19 -13.54 24.79
CA ALA A 78 26.61 -13.45 25.11
C ALA A 78 26.92 -12.58 26.34
N ALA A 79 25.92 -11.89 26.90
CA ALA A 79 26.11 -11.06 28.08
C ALA A 79 26.35 -11.94 29.32
N PRO A 80 27.45 -11.71 30.08
CA PRO A 80 27.68 -12.45 31.32
C PRO A 80 26.57 -12.15 32.34
N PRO A 81 26.20 -13.14 33.19
CA PRO A 81 25.21 -12.91 34.23
C PRO A 81 25.65 -11.75 35.14
N PRO A 82 24.71 -10.94 35.65
CA PRO A 82 25.05 -9.86 36.56
C PRO A 82 25.85 -10.42 37.74
N PRO A 83 26.85 -9.68 38.25
CA PRO A 83 27.65 -10.16 39.37
C PRO A 83 26.72 -10.51 40.53
N GLU A 84 26.75 -11.78 40.95
CA GLU A 84 26.08 -12.24 42.16
C GLU A 84 26.57 -11.35 43.31
N GLN A 85 25.69 -10.46 43.76
CA GLN A 85 25.93 -9.69 44.97
C GLN A 85 26.00 -10.72 46.10
N SER A 86 27.24 -11.07 46.48
CA SER A 86 27.48 -11.93 47.64
C SER A 86 26.80 -11.26 48.83
N PRO A 87 25.95 -11.97 49.59
CA PRO A 87 25.29 -11.39 50.74
C PRO A 87 26.37 -10.88 51.70
N PRO A 88 26.15 -9.73 52.37
CA PRO A 88 27.10 -9.20 53.33
C PRO A 88 27.36 -10.28 54.38
N GLY A 89 28.61 -10.75 54.44
CA GLY A 89 29.06 -11.69 55.47
C GLY A 89 29.07 -11.02 56.84
N ASP A 90 28.65 -11.80 57.85
CA ASP A 90 28.61 -11.56 59.31
C ASP A 90 29.14 -10.22 59.86
#